data_AF-A0A1F2QAK5-F1
#
_entry.id   AF-A0A1F2QAK5-F1
#
_cell.length_a   1.000
_cell.length_b   1.000
_cell.length_c   1.000
_cell.angle_alpha   90.00
_cell.angle_beta   90.00
_cell.angle_gamma   90.00
#
_symmetry.space_group_name_H-M   'P 1'
#
loop_
_entity.id
_entity.type
_entity.pdbx_description
1 polymer ?
#
loop_
_entity_poly.entity_id
_entity_poly.type
_entity_poly.pdbx_seq_one_letter_code
_entity_poly.pdbx_strand_id
1 'polypeptide(L)'
;MSPYLALGLAVVFVCFGSILVRWAAAPAVAVSFYRIFLASLIVAPATTPSLIRSWRGVTVRQRLVLLASGVALALHFGTWIASLSYTSVAASVLLVNTAPVVTIALAWALLREPPTRAVLVATTVAVAGVGMIAFGDWSTGPAPLKGDLLALAGAVTLSVYHVVGRGLRDTLPLGAYVLAVWATAAAVLALWALVAGVALTGYPPRSWVAFLALALVPTVVGHGLVNRSLRLLPAPVVGLFLLGEPVGAALLALVFLGEVPGAWTFVGGLLVLAALAALVRGGNWRTPREATGSSSSAAGPAGERGSHPSAAPGRFPRNLGARNRKGGVMYRKAVVTCSLFFLASLSLVCQLGFAGPAQVPLRVEDALGVLALANRMPIAISPDGEWMAYTLKDDGKLESTQDERYSSYTRTGAFTEGLGCDVWMTNTRSGQSRNLTEGKGTASSPVWSPDGKYLAFYSDRSGTFHVWLWERASGKIRQLSGAIARPFFN
;
A
#
# COMPACT_ATOMS: atom_id res chain seq x y z
N MET A 1 -29.08 -7.65 -11.36
CA MET A 1 -28.09 -6.55 -11.29
C MET A 1 -27.36 -6.46 -12.62
N SER A 2 -27.34 -5.27 -13.25
CA SER A 2 -26.52 -5.00 -14.43
C SER A 2 -25.03 -5.25 -14.12
N PRO A 3 -24.24 -5.83 -15.03
CA PRO A 3 -22.81 -6.03 -14.79
C PRO A 3 -22.04 -4.71 -14.64
N TYR A 4 -22.52 -3.61 -15.24
CA TYR A 4 -21.95 -2.28 -15.06
C TYR A 4 -22.22 -1.72 -13.66
N LEU A 5 -23.42 -1.95 -13.10
CA LEU A 5 -23.74 -1.57 -11.72
C LEU A 5 -22.87 -2.35 -10.72
N ALA A 6 -22.65 -3.64 -11.00
CA ALA A 6 -21.75 -4.47 -10.19
C ALA A 6 -20.32 -3.94 -10.20
N LEU A 7 -19.82 -3.48 -11.36
CA LEU A 7 -18.49 -2.88 -11.48
C LEU A 7 -18.40 -1.51 -10.79
N GLY A 8 -19.39 -0.64 -10.96
CA GLY A 8 -19.43 0.65 -10.25
C GLY A 8 -19.36 0.47 -8.73
N LEU A 9 -20.14 -0.48 -8.19
CA LEU A 9 -20.10 -0.84 -6.78
C LEU A 9 -18.74 -1.45 -6.38
N ALA A 10 -18.16 -2.30 -7.25
CA ALA A 10 -16.84 -2.87 -7.02
C ALA A 10 -15.77 -1.79 -6.84
N VAL A 11 -15.77 -0.77 -7.69
CA VAL A 11 -14.82 0.36 -7.61
C VAL A 11 -14.92 1.05 -6.27
N VAL A 12 -16.13 1.39 -5.81
CA VAL A 12 -16.35 2.03 -4.49
C VAL A 12 -15.68 1.23 -3.37
N PHE A 13 -15.84 -0.10 -3.36
CA PHE A 13 -15.22 -0.95 -2.34
C PHE A 13 -13.70 -1.07 -2.50
N VAL A 14 -13.19 -1.11 -3.73
CA VAL A 14 -11.75 -1.21 -3.99
C VAL A 14 -11.03 0.08 -3.56
N CYS A 15 -11.66 1.26 -3.68
CA CYS A 15 -11.09 2.54 -3.24
C CYS A 15 -10.65 2.57 -1.76
N PHE A 16 -11.27 1.78 -0.88
CA PHE A 16 -10.85 1.67 0.52
C PHE A 16 -9.48 0.98 0.70
N GLY A 17 -8.99 0.28 -0.33
CA GLY A 17 -7.79 -0.53 -0.26
C GLY A 17 -6.55 0.27 0.15
N SER A 18 -6.26 1.38 -0.53
CA SER A 18 -5.06 2.19 -0.26
C SER A 18 -5.08 2.83 1.13
N ILE A 19 -6.26 3.26 1.59
CA ILE A 19 -6.47 3.88 2.91
C ILE A 19 -6.25 2.87 4.03
N LEU A 20 -6.89 1.70 3.92
CA LEU A 20 -6.74 0.64 4.91
C LEU A 20 -5.31 0.08 4.94
N VAL A 21 -4.61 0.03 3.80
CA VAL A 21 -3.19 -0.31 3.74
C VAL A 21 -2.35 0.68 4.56
N ARG A 22 -2.56 1.99 4.37
CA ARG A 22 -1.83 3.02 5.14
C ARG A 22 -2.15 2.95 6.64
N TRP A 23 -3.39 2.64 6.98
CA TRP A 23 -3.81 2.53 8.37
C TRP A 23 -3.28 1.27 9.09
N ALA A 24 -3.01 0.18 8.35
CA ALA A 24 -2.59 -1.10 8.90
C ALA A 24 -1.25 -1.06 9.66
N ALA A 25 -0.39 -0.06 9.44
CA ALA A 25 0.89 0.12 10.14
C ALA A 25 1.73 -1.17 10.26
N ALA A 26 1.81 -1.93 9.16
CA ALA A 26 2.55 -3.19 9.07
C ALA A 26 3.31 -3.24 7.73
N PRO A 27 4.38 -4.06 7.63
CA PRO A 27 5.12 -4.26 6.38
C PRO A 27 4.22 -4.64 5.21
N ALA A 28 4.51 -4.10 4.03
CA ALA A 28 3.70 -4.29 2.83
C ALA A 28 3.42 -5.78 2.49
N VAL A 29 4.43 -6.64 2.63
CA VAL A 29 4.28 -8.08 2.38
C VAL A 29 3.31 -8.74 3.37
N ALA A 30 3.36 -8.35 4.66
CA ALA A 30 2.45 -8.86 5.68
C ALA A 30 1.01 -8.38 5.43
N VAL A 31 0.82 -7.10 5.09
CA VAL A 31 -0.49 -6.53 4.71
C VAL A 31 -1.06 -7.27 3.50
N SER A 32 -0.23 -7.50 2.48
CA SER A 32 -0.59 -8.24 1.27
C SER A 32 -1.00 -9.68 1.59
N PHE A 33 -0.18 -10.37 2.38
CA PHE A 33 -0.43 -11.74 2.82
C PHE A 33 -1.76 -11.84 3.55
N TYR A 34 -1.95 -11.06 4.63
CA TYR A 34 -3.16 -11.16 5.45
C TYR A 34 -4.42 -10.75 4.71
N ARG A 35 -4.36 -9.74 3.82
CA ARG A 35 -5.48 -9.37 2.94
C ARG A 35 -6.01 -10.56 2.16
N ILE A 36 -5.11 -11.35 1.56
CA ILE A 36 -5.47 -12.45 0.65
C ILE A 36 -5.70 -13.76 1.41
N PHE A 37 -4.92 -14.04 2.45
CA PHE A 37 -5.08 -15.20 3.29
C PHE A 37 -6.44 -15.20 4.00
N LEU A 38 -6.80 -14.10 4.67
CA LEU A 38 -8.08 -13.99 5.36
C LEU A 38 -9.25 -14.01 4.36
N ALA A 39 -9.13 -13.35 3.21
CA ALA A 39 -10.16 -13.41 2.17
C ALA A 39 -10.38 -14.84 1.67
N SER A 40 -9.29 -15.60 1.45
CA SER A 40 -9.35 -17.02 1.08
C SER A 40 -10.03 -17.85 2.16
N LEU A 41 -9.69 -17.63 3.43
CA LEU A 41 -10.26 -18.33 4.57
C LEU A 41 -11.76 -18.05 4.72
N ILE A 42 -12.19 -16.80 4.53
CA ILE A 42 -13.60 -16.39 4.60
C ILE A 42 -14.44 -17.09 3.52
N VAL A 43 -13.94 -17.16 2.29
CA VAL A 43 -14.71 -17.76 1.17
C VAL A 43 -14.57 -19.28 1.10
N ALA A 44 -13.54 -19.88 1.74
CA ALA A 44 -13.25 -21.30 1.64
C ALA A 44 -14.43 -22.21 2.02
N PRO A 45 -15.16 -22.02 3.14
CA PRO A 45 -16.26 -22.91 3.51
C PRO A 45 -17.34 -23.00 2.43
N ALA A 46 -17.70 -21.86 1.84
CA ALA A 46 -18.75 -21.79 0.82
C ALA A 46 -18.28 -22.29 -0.57
N THR A 47 -16.99 -22.19 -0.87
CA THR A 47 -16.47 -22.38 -2.24
C THR A 47 -15.66 -23.66 -2.44
N THR A 48 -15.15 -24.28 -1.37
CA THR A 48 -14.38 -25.53 -1.43
C THR A 48 -15.13 -26.67 -2.13
N PRO A 49 -16.43 -26.93 -1.86
CA PRO A 49 -17.17 -27.98 -2.58
C PRO A 49 -17.30 -27.70 -4.08
N SER A 50 -17.35 -26.42 -4.48
CA SER A 50 -17.36 -26.03 -5.90
C SER A 50 -15.99 -26.29 -6.54
N LEU A 51 -14.90 -26.00 -5.83
CA LEU A 51 -13.54 -26.25 -6.29
C LEU A 51 -13.28 -27.75 -6.48
N ILE A 52 -13.56 -28.58 -5.48
CA ILE A 52 -13.33 -30.03 -5.52
C ILE A 52 -14.08 -30.68 -6.69
N ARG A 53 -15.36 -30.35 -6.87
CA ARG A 53 -16.17 -30.86 -7.99
C ARG A 53 -15.62 -30.42 -9.34
N SER A 54 -15.21 -29.16 -9.46
CA SER A 54 -14.70 -28.62 -10.72
C SER A 54 -13.32 -29.19 -11.05
N TRP A 55 -12.47 -29.47 -10.06
CA TRP A 55 -11.06 -29.86 -10.24
C TRP A 55 -10.86 -31.08 -11.14
N ARG A 56 -11.78 -32.05 -11.08
CA ARG A 56 -11.76 -33.26 -11.92
C ARG A 56 -11.92 -32.97 -13.40
N GLY A 57 -12.65 -31.90 -13.76
CA GLY A 57 -12.88 -31.48 -15.14
C GLY A 57 -11.84 -30.50 -15.69
N VAL A 58 -10.92 -30.01 -14.86
CA VAL A 58 -9.90 -29.02 -15.24
C VAL A 58 -8.65 -29.73 -15.74
N THR A 59 -8.26 -29.45 -16.99
CA THR A 59 -7.04 -29.99 -17.60
C THR A 59 -5.79 -29.52 -16.86
N VAL A 60 -4.69 -30.29 -16.92
CA VAL A 60 -3.40 -29.90 -16.32
C VAL A 60 -2.95 -28.51 -16.76
N ARG A 61 -3.15 -28.17 -18.04
CA ARG A 61 -2.82 -26.83 -18.57
C ARG A 61 -3.63 -25.72 -17.91
N GLN A 62 -4.94 -25.92 -17.74
CA GLN A 62 -5.78 -24.96 -17.04
C GLN A 62 -5.42 -24.83 -15.56
N ARG A 63 -5.00 -25.93 -14.90
CA ARG A 63 -4.48 -25.87 -13.52
C ARG A 63 -3.20 -25.04 -13.44
N LEU A 64 -2.24 -25.23 -14.36
CA LEU A 64 -1.02 -24.43 -14.41
C LEU A 64 -1.32 -22.94 -14.65
N VAL A 65 -2.24 -22.62 -15.55
CA VAL A 65 -2.66 -21.24 -15.81
C VAL A 65 -3.40 -20.63 -14.61
N LEU A 66 -4.20 -21.42 -13.89
CA LEU A 66 -4.87 -21.00 -12.66
C LEU A 66 -3.84 -20.68 -11.55
N LEU A 67 -2.83 -21.53 -11.38
CA LEU A 67 -1.73 -21.27 -10.43
C LEU A 67 -0.92 -20.04 -10.83
N ALA A 68 -0.58 -19.89 -12.12
CA ALA A 68 0.10 -18.70 -12.63
C ALA A 68 -0.72 -17.42 -12.40
N SER A 69 -2.05 -17.49 -12.48
CA SER A 69 -2.94 -16.38 -12.13
C SER A 69 -2.84 -16.00 -10.64
N GLY A 70 -2.76 -17.00 -9.75
CA GLY A 70 -2.52 -16.76 -8.31
C GLY A 70 -1.16 -16.14 -8.03
N VAL A 71 -0.12 -16.58 -8.73
CA VAL A 71 1.22 -15.99 -8.62
C VAL A 71 1.23 -14.55 -9.13
N ALA A 72 0.59 -14.26 -10.26
CA ALA A 72 0.44 -12.90 -10.77
C ALA A 72 -0.31 -12.00 -9.78
N LEU A 73 -1.36 -12.53 -9.12
CA LEU A 73 -2.09 -11.79 -8.10
C LEU A 73 -1.24 -11.52 -6.84
N ALA A 74 -0.40 -12.47 -6.41
CA ALA A 74 0.55 -12.27 -5.32
C ALA A 74 1.56 -11.17 -5.64
N LEU A 75 2.14 -11.22 -6.84
CA LEU A 75 3.06 -10.18 -7.31
C LEU A 75 2.38 -8.81 -7.37
N HIS A 76 1.15 -8.75 -7.92
CA HIS A 76 0.36 -7.52 -7.97
C HIS A 76 0.20 -6.88 -6.58
N PHE A 77 -0.34 -7.62 -5.61
CA PHE A 77 -0.55 -7.05 -4.28
C PHE A 77 0.77 -6.76 -3.57
N GLY A 78 1.75 -7.64 -3.67
CA GLY A 78 3.06 -7.42 -3.05
C GLY A 78 3.74 -6.16 -3.56
N THR A 79 3.77 -5.92 -4.87
CA THR A 79 4.42 -4.73 -5.45
C THR A 79 3.58 -3.47 -5.30
N TRP A 80 2.27 -3.51 -5.50
CA TRP A 80 1.40 -2.33 -5.35
C TRP A 80 1.26 -1.87 -3.89
N ILE A 81 1.16 -2.79 -2.92
CA ILE A 81 1.15 -2.39 -1.50
C ILE A 81 2.52 -1.86 -1.11
N ALA A 82 3.61 -2.44 -1.63
CA ALA A 82 4.95 -1.92 -1.39
C ALA A 82 5.17 -0.53 -1.98
N SER A 83 4.64 -0.20 -3.16
CA SER A 83 4.78 1.14 -3.75
C SER A 83 4.19 2.23 -2.85
N LEU A 84 3.10 1.96 -2.13
CA LEU A 84 2.49 2.90 -1.18
C LEU A 84 3.40 3.27 0.00
N SER A 85 4.46 2.49 0.25
CA SER A 85 5.49 2.82 1.27
C SER A 85 6.58 3.75 0.75
N TYR A 86 6.65 3.96 -0.57
CA TYR A 86 7.69 4.76 -1.22
C TYR A 86 7.15 5.96 -1.99
N THR A 87 5.86 6.02 -2.32
CA THR A 87 5.24 7.13 -3.04
C THR A 87 3.87 7.47 -2.48
N SER A 88 3.25 8.58 -2.92
CA SER A 88 1.94 9.02 -2.45
C SER A 88 0.83 8.03 -2.83
N VAL A 89 -0.33 8.09 -2.15
CA VAL A 89 -1.51 7.30 -2.53
C VAL A 89 -1.87 7.59 -3.99
N ALA A 90 -1.95 8.88 -4.34
CA ALA A 90 -2.34 9.31 -5.65
C ALA A 90 -1.38 8.84 -6.76
N ALA A 91 -0.06 8.99 -6.59
CA ALA A 91 0.93 8.53 -7.57
C ALA A 91 0.93 7.00 -7.74
N SER A 92 0.89 6.26 -6.63
CA SER A 92 0.83 4.79 -6.66
C SER A 92 -0.46 4.29 -7.34
N VAL A 93 -1.61 4.85 -6.94
CA VAL A 93 -2.93 4.47 -7.46
C VAL A 93 -3.09 4.89 -8.93
N LEU A 94 -2.53 6.01 -9.37
CA LEU A 94 -2.41 6.36 -10.79
C LEU A 94 -1.68 5.25 -11.55
N LEU A 95 -0.45 4.94 -11.12
CA LEU A 95 0.46 4.12 -11.90
C LEU A 95 -0.05 2.68 -11.98
N VAL A 96 -0.59 2.13 -10.89
CA VAL A 96 -1.22 0.79 -10.93
C VAL A 96 -2.45 0.78 -11.86
N ASN A 97 -3.18 1.89 -11.93
CA ASN A 97 -4.33 2.04 -12.81
C ASN A 97 -3.96 2.22 -14.28
N THR A 98 -2.69 2.16 -14.68
CA THR A 98 -2.31 1.99 -16.09
C THR A 98 -2.56 0.56 -16.61
N ALA A 99 -2.90 -0.39 -15.72
CA ALA A 99 -3.21 -1.79 -16.04
C ALA A 99 -4.22 -1.98 -17.19
N PRO A 100 -5.25 -1.14 -17.43
CA PRO A 100 -6.18 -1.31 -18.55
C PRO A 100 -5.50 -1.20 -19.91
N VAL A 101 -4.47 -0.36 -20.06
CA VAL A 101 -3.70 -0.21 -21.30
C VAL A 101 -2.99 -1.53 -21.63
N VAL A 102 -2.31 -2.10 -20.64
CA VAL A 102 -1.64 -3.40 -20.77
C VAL A 102 -2.66 -4.53 -20.96
N THR A 103 -3.81 -4.45 -20.29
CA THR A 103 -4.91 -5.43 -20.43
C THR A 103 -5.47 -5.45 -21.84
N ILE A 104 -5.63 -4.29 -22.50
CA ILE A 104 -6.07 -4.21 -23.91
C ILE A 104 -5.09 -4.95 -24.82
N ALA A 105 -3.79 -4.65 -24.69
CA ALA A 105 -2.75 -5.28 -25.50
C ALA A 105 -2.72 -6.81 -25.29
N LEU A 106 -2.75 -7.26 -24.02
CA LEU A 106 -2.73 -8.67 -23.67
C LEU A 106 -4.02 -9.40 -24.08
N ALA A 107 -5.20 -8.80 -23.89
CA ALA A 107 -6.47 -9.39 -24.30
C ALA A 107 -6.53 -9.56 -25.83
N TRP A 108 -6.06 -8.58 -26.59
CA TRP A 108 -5.98 -8.68 -28.04
C TRP A 108 -4.99 -9.77 -28.47
N ALA A 109 -3.79 -9.82 -27.89
CA ALA A 109 -2.77 -10.79 -28.24
C ALA A 109 -3.13 -12.24 -27.84
N LEU A 110 -3.69 -12.43 -26.64
CA LEU A 110 -3.90 -13.74 -26.03
C LEU A 110 -5.31 -14.28 -26.25
N LEU A 111 -6.34 -13.46 -26.13
CA LEU A 111 -7.74 -13.87 -26.27
C LEU A 111 -8.30 -13.58 -27.67
N ARG A 112 -7.59 -12.80 -28.50
CA ARG A 112 -8.07 -12.30 -29.80
C ARG A 112 -9.38 -11.52 -29.65
N GLU A 113 -9.51 -10.78 -28.55
CA GLU A 113 -10.59 -9.82 -28.31
C GLU A 113 -10.08 -8.42 -28.72
N PRO A 114 -10.27 -7.96 -29.98
CA PRO A 114 -9.83 -6.62 -30.37
C PRO A 114 -10.63 -5.55 -29.61
N PRO A 115 -10.00 -4.46 -29.16
CA PRO A 115 -10.72 -3.39 -28.48
C PRO A 115 -11.64 -2.67 -29.46
N THR A 116 -12.84 -2.29 -29.00
CA THR A 116 -13.72 -1.44 -29.78
C THR A 116 -13.19 0.00 -29.79
N ARG A 117 -13.57 0.80 -30.79
CA ARG A 117 -13.24 2.23 -30.82
C ARG A 117 -13.70 2.96 -29.56
N ALA A 118 -14.87 2.60 -29.04
CA ALA A 118 -15.38 3.16 -27.78
C ALA A 118 -14.47 2.87 -26.59
N VAL A 119 -13.93 1.64 -26.48
CA VAL A 119 -12.98 1.28 -25.42
C VAL A 119 -11.67 2.06 -25.58
N LEU A 120 -11.12 2.16 -26.80
CA LEU A 120 -9.88 2.92 -27.04
C LEU A 120 -10.01 4.40 -26.68
N VAL A 121 -11.11 5.04 -27.11
CA VAL A 121 -11.38 6.45 -26.79
C VAL A 121 -11.56 6.62 -25.28
N ALA A 122 -12.39 5.79 -24.64
CA ALA A 122 -12.64 5.88 -23.21
C ALA A 122 -11.37 5.63 -22.38
N THR A 123 -10.53 4.66 -22.75
CA THR A 123 -9.23 4.44 -22.11
C THR A 123 -8.31 5.64 -22.28
N THR A 124 -8.23 6.22 -23.48
CA THR A 124 -7.38 7.39 -23.72
C THR A 124 -7.81 8.58 -22.87
N VAL A 125 -9.11 8.90 -22.86
CA VAL A 125 -9.67 10.00 -22.05
C VAL A 125 -9.48 9.74 -20.56
N ALA A 126 -9.76 8.51 -20.09
CA ALA A 126 -9.63 8.18 -18.68
C ALA A 126 -8.17 8.21 -18.23
N VAL A 127 -7.23 7.66 -19.01
CA VAL A 127 -5.78 7.72 -18.71
C VAL A 127 -5.28 9.16 -18.69
N ALA A 128 -5.72 10.01 -19.62
CA ALA A 128 -5.42 11.45 -19.58
C ALA A 128 -5.96 12.08 -18.29
N GLY A 129 -7.21 11.76 -17.91
CA GLY A 129 -7.81 12.19 -16.66
C GLY A 129 -6.99 11.77 -15.44
N VAL A 130 -6.60 10.50 -15.32
CA VAL A 130 -5.75 10.05 -14.20
C VAL A 130 -4.39 10.76 -14.24
N GLY A 131 -3.78 10.92 -15.42
CA GLY A 131 -2.51 11.65 -15.60
C GLY A 131 -2.58 13.10 -15.13
N MET A 132 -3.72 13.78 -15.29
CA MET A 132 -3.93 15.12 -14.75
C MET A 132 -3.99 15.12 -13.21
N ILE A 133 -4.67 14.15 -12.60
CA ILE A 133 -4.66 13.97 -11.12
C ILE A 133 -3.22 13.89 -10.63
N ALA A 134 -2.39 13.09 -11.32
CA ALA A 134 -1.00 12.88 -10.96
C ALA A 134 -0.07 14.09 -11.18
N PHE A 135 -0.29 14.84 -12.26
CA PHE A 135 0.51 16.02 -12.57
C PHE A 135 0.40 17.09 -11.47
N GLY A 136 -0.76 17.19 -10.82
CA GLY A 136 -0.97 18.09 -9.69
C GLY A 136 -0.12 17.77 -8.45
N ASP A 137 0.27 16.50 -8.26
CA ASP A 137 1.03 16.06 -7.09
C ASP A 137 2.56 16.08 -7.30
N TRP A 138 3.01 16.03 -8.56
CA TRP A 138 4.44 15.97 -8.93
C TRP A 138 5.22 17.24 -8.56
N SER A 139 4.54 18.36 -8.27
CA SER A 139 5.17 19.65 -7.97
C SER A 139 5.81 19.75 -6.57
N THR A 140 5.90 18.67 -5.79
CA THR A 140 6.27 18.71 -4.35
C THR A 140 7.59 18.05 -3.96
N GLY A 141 8.38 17.51 -4.90
CA GLY A 141 9.74 16.98 -4.61
C GLY A 141 10.16 15.85 -5.56
N PRO A 142 11.39 15.31 -5.43
CA PRO A 142 11.84 14.19 -6.27
C PRO A 142 10.95 12.97 -6.04
N ALA A 143 10.25 12.52 -7.09
CA ALA A 143 9.43 11.32 -7.08
C ALA A 143 10.30 10.07 -6.82
N PRO A 144 10.01 9.26 -5.80
CA PRO A 144 10.82 8.09 -5.51
C PRO A 144 10.59 7.02 -6.59
N LEU A 145 11.49 6.97 -7.59
CA LEU A 145 11.46 6.06 -8.74
C LEU A 145 11.14 4.60 -8.36
N LYS A 146 11.60 4.16 -7.18
CA LYS A 146 11.30 2.83 -6.63
C LYS A 146 9.80 2.58 -6.46
N GLY A 147 9.07 3.53 -5.87
CA GLY A 147 7.61 3.41 -5.69
C GLY A 147 6.89 3.32 -7.02
N ASP A 148 7.29 4.13 -7.99
CA ASP A 148 6.66 4.19 -9.30
C ASP A 148 6.85 2.90 -10.10
N LEU A 149 8.08 2.37 -10.11
CA LEU A 149 8.39 1.09 -10.75
C LEU A 149 7.61 -0.07 -10.12
N LEU A 150 7.44 -0.06 -8.79
CA LEU A 150 6.65 -1.07 -8.08
C LEU A 150 5.16 -1.01 -8.42
N ALA A 151 4.60 0.20 -8.55
CA ALA A 151 3.20 0.40 -8.94
C ALA A 151 2.97 -0.06 -10.39
N LEU A 152 3.88 0.27 -11.31
CA LEU A 152 3.83 -0.19 -12.70
C LEU A 152 3.99 -1.72 -12.83
N ALA A 153 4.89 -2.32 -12.04
CA ALA A 153 5.02 -3.78 -11.96
C ALA A 153 3.71 -4.42 -11.45
N GLY A 154 3.05 -3.76 -10.49
CA GLY A 154 1.72 -4.14 -10.03
C GLY A 154 0.66 -4.03 -11.12
N ALA A 155 0.72 -3.01 -11.99
CA ALA A 155 -0.20 -2.83 -13.10
C ALA A 155 -0.10 -3.99 -14.11
N VAL A 156 1.11 -4.35 -14.50
CA VAL A 156 1.38 -5.43 -15.48
C VAL A 156 0.87 -6.78 -14.98
N THR A 157 1.19 -7.12 -13.73
CA THR A 157 0.78 -8.40 -13.13
C THR A 157 -0.73 -8.47 -12.90
N LEU A 158 -1.38 -7.34 -12.58
CA LEU A 158 -2.85 -7.24 -12.55
C LEU A 158 -3.48 -7.52 -13.92
N SER A 159 -2.90 -6.97 -15.00
CA SER A 159 -3.38 -7.21 -16.36
C SER A 159 -3.32 -8.68 -16.74
N VAL A 160 -2.23 -9.37 -16.39
CA VAL A 160 -2.08 -10.82 -16.59
C VAL A 160 -3.18 -11.57 -15.86
N TYR A 161 -3.38 -11.28 -14.58
CA TYR A 161 -4.44 -11.89 -13.76
C TYR A 161 -5.84 -11.68 -14.36
N HIS A 162 -6.18 -10.47 -14.83
CA HIS A 162 -7.49 -10.20 -15.44
C HIS A 162 -7.70 -10.93 -16.76
N VAL A 163 -6.71 -10.95 -17.65
CA VAL A 163 -6.80 -11.63 -18.95
C VAL A 163 -6.90 -13.14 -18.77
N VAL A 164 -6.10 -13.72 -17.87
CA VAL A 164 -6.19 -15.14 -17.51
C VAL A 164 -7.54 -15.46 -16.88
N GLY A 165 -8.01 -14.61 -15.96
CA GLY A 165 -9.32 -14.72 -15.33
C GLY A 165 -10.45 -14.75 -16.35
N ARG A 166 -10.46 -13.81 -17.30
CA ARG A 166 -11.44 -13.77 -18.39
C ARG A 166 -11.54 -15.10 -19.15
N GLY A 167 -10.39 -15.69 -19.50
CA GLY A 167 -10.34 -16.97 -20.21
C GLY A 167 -10.75 -18.19 -19.34
N LEU A 168 -10.41 -18.21 -18.06
CA LEU A 168 -10.74 -19.32 -17.16
C LEU A 168 -12.18 -19.29 -16.65
N ARG A 169 -12.76 -18.09 -16.46
CA ARG A 169 -14.12 -17.87 -15.91
C ARG A 169 -15.24 -18.34 -16.83
N ASP A 170 -14.94 -18.61 -18.10
CA ASP A 170 -15.85 -19.29 -19.03
C ASP A 170 -16.05 -20.78 -18.66
N THR A 171 -15.04 -21.40 -18.05
CA THR A 171 -15.02 -22.84 -17.73
C THR A 171 -15.16 -23.15 -16.24
N LEU A 172 -14.74 -22.22 -15.38
CA LEU A 172 -14.72 -22.40 -13.93
C LEU A 172 -15.81 -21.57 -13.24
N PRO A 173 -16.56 -22.14 -12.28
CA PRO A 173 -17.41 -21.39 -11.38
C PRO A 173 -16.63 -20.32 -10.59
N LEU A 174 -17.32 -19.25 -10.17
CA LEU A 174 -16.67 -18.10 -9.51
C LEU A 174 -15.94 -18.53 -8.24
N GLY A 175 -16.60 -19.31 -7.38
CA GLY A 175 -16.01 -19.79 -6.13
C GLY A 175 -14.76 -20.63 -6.34
N ALA A 176 -14.79 -21.56 -7.30
CA ALA A 176 -13.64 -22.40 -7.63
C ALA A 176 -12.45 -21.58 -8.14
N TYR A 177 -12.70 -20.62 -9.04
CA TYR A 177 -11.66 -19.73 -9.56
C TYR A 177 -11.06 -18.86 -8.45
N VAL A 178 -11.90 -18.14 -7.70
CA VAL A 178 -11.48 -17.20 -6.67
C VAL A 178 -10.70 -17.89 -5.56
N LEU A 179 -11.22 -19.01 -5.02
CA LEU A 179 -10.54 -19.74 -3.95
C LEU A 179 -9.17 -20.26 -4.40
N ALA A 180 -9.07 -20.86 -5.59
CA ALA A 180 -7.81 -21.40 -6.07
C ALA A 180 -6.75 -20.31 -6.32
N VAL A 181 -7.14 -19.20 -6.95
CA VAL A 181 -6.22 -18.07 -7.19
C VAL A 181 -5.80 -17.44 -5.86
N TRP A 182 -6.74 -17.13 -4.97
CA TRP A 182 -6.43 -16.44 -3.72
C TRP A 182 -5.62 -17.33 -2.77
N ALA A 183 -5.93 -18.62 -2.66
CA ALA A 183 -5.13 -19.55 -1.85
C ALA A 183 -3.71 -19.69 -2.40
N THR A 184 -3.54 -19.75 -3.73
CA THR A 184 -2.21 -19.75 -4.35
C THR A 184 -1.47 -18.45 -4.07
N ALA A 185 -2.14 -17.31 -4.21
CA ALA A 185 -1.54 -16.00 -3.95
C ALA A 185 -1.12 -15.84 -2.47
N ALA A 186 -1.95 -16.29 -1.53
CA ALA A 186 -1.63 -16.30 -0.11
C ALA A 186 -0.41 -17.18 0.20
N ALA A 187 -0.31 -18.36 -0.42
CA ALA A 187 0.85 -19.25 -0.25
C ALA A 187 2.15 -18.62 -0.80
N VAL A 188 2.08 -17.97 -1.97
CA VAL A 188 3.22 -17.26 -2.56
C VAL A 188 3.65 -16.07 -1.69
N LEU A 189 2.69 -15.30 -1.16
CA LEU A 189 2.99 -14.18 -0.25
C LEU A 189 3.53 -14.63 1.10
N ALA A 190 3.08 -15.79 1.62
CA ALA A 190 3.65 -16.39 2.82
C ALA A 190 5.12 -16.80 2.61
N LEU A 191 5.40 -17.46 1.47
CA LEU A 191 6.77 -17.80 1.09
C LEU A 191 7.63 -16.55 0.91
N TRP A 192 7.08 -15.51 0.28
CA TRP A 192 7.76 -14.24 0.13
C TRP A 192 8.07 -13.61 1.50
N ALA A 193 7.10 -13.58 2.43
CA ALA A 193 7.35 -13.09 3.79
C ALA A 193 8.47 -13.86 4.49
N LEU A 194 8.48 -15.19 4.37
CA LEU A 194 9.51 -16.06 4.94
C LEU A 194 10.90 -15.77 4.34
N VAL A 195 11.02 -15.72 3.02
CA VAL A 195 12.29 -15.47 2.32
C VAL A 195 12.81 -14.05 2.61
N ALA A 196 11.91 -13.08 2.76
CA ALA A 196 12.26 -11.70 3.09
C ALA A 196 12.49 -11.46 4.60
N GLY A 197 12.33 -12.46 5.46
CA GLY A 197 12.48 -12.30 6.91
C GLY A 197 11.43 -11.39 7.55
N VAL A 198 10.25 -11.23 6.92
CA VAL A 198 9.16 -10.40 7.44
C VAL A 198 8.37 -11.19 8.48
N ALA A 199 8.36 -10.72 9.73
CA ALA A 199 7.55 -11.31 10.79
C ALA A 199 6.07 -11.27 10.41
N LEU A 200 5.32 -12.36 10.61
CA LEU A 200 3.86 -12.38 10.41
C LEU A 200 3.08 -12.16 11.72
N THR A 201 3.77 -12.12 12.85
CA THR A 201 3.17 -11.93 14.18
C THR A 201 3.71 -10.66 14.85
N GLY A 202 3.16 -10.29 16.01
CA GLY A 202 3.64 -9.13 16.78
C GLY A 202 3.05 -7.79 16.35
N TYR A 203 2.03 -7.78 15.50
CA TYR A 203 1.36 -6.54 15.06
C TYR A 203 0.33 -6.03 16.09
N PRO A 204 0.18 -4.70 16.24
CA PRO A 204 -0.79 -4.12 17.16
C PRO A 204 -2.24 -4.44 16.74
N PRO A 205 -3.23 -4.41 17.66
CA PRO A 205 -4.63 -4.73 17.37
C PRO A 205 -5.22 -3.98 16.16
N ARG A 206 -4.83 -2.71 15.96
CA ARG A 206 -5.24 -1.91 14.78
C ARG A 206 -4.89 -2.57 13.45
N SER A 207 -3.73 -3.22 13.35
CA SER A 207 -3.28 -3.89 12.13
C SER A 207 -4.16 -5.08 11.79
N TRP A 208 -4.59 -5.84 12.81
CA TRP A 208 -5.49 -6.98 12.64
C TRP A 208 -6.88 -6.55 12.18
N VAL A 209 -7.41 -5.43 12.70
CA VAL A 209 -8.65 -4.83 12.21
C VAL A 209 -8.50 -4.40 10.76
N ALA A 210 -7.38 -3.74 10.42
CA ALA A 210 -7.11 -3.34 9.04
C ALA A 210 -7.00 -4.54 8.09
N PHE A 211 -6.32 -5.62 8.49
CA PHE A 211 -6.20 -6.86 7.72
C PHE A 211 -7.56 -7.49 7.43
N LEU A 212 -8.42 -7.57 8.44
CA LEU A 212 -9.78 -8.11 8.28
C LEU A 212 -10.64 -7.21 7.38
N ALA A 213 -10.56 -5.88 7.56
CA ALA A 213 -11.26 -4.92 6.71
C ALA A 213 -10.79 -5.01 5.25
N LEU A 214 -9.48 -5.11 5.00
CA LEU A 214 -8.90 -5.31 3.67
C LEU A 214 -9.36 -6.61 3.03
N ALA A 215 -9.47 -7.69 3.81
CA ALA A 215 -9.96 -8.96 3.33
C ALA A 215 -11.45 -8.88 2.95
N LEU A 216 -12.29 -8.28 3.80
CA LEU A 216 -13.73 -8.26 3.57
C LEU A 216 -14.14 -7.24 2.50
N VAL A 217 -13.70 -5.99 2.63
CA VAL A 217 -14.25 -4.85 1.90
C VAL A 217 -13.70 -4.80 0.47
N PRO A 218 -12.42 -4.45 0.21
CA PRO A 218 -11.93 -4.38 -1.16
C PRO A 218 -11.72 -5.77 -1.79
N THR A 219 -11.50 -6.84 -1.00
CA THR A 219 -11.14 -8.16 -1.57
C THR A 219 -12.34 -9.07 -1.78
N VAL A 220 -13.03 -9.50 -0.72
CA VAL A 220 -14.21 -10.39 -0.83
C VAL A 220 -15.33 -9.70 -1.60
N VAL A 221 -15.69 -8.47 -1.23
CA VAL A 221 -16.78 -7.74 -1.91
C VAL A 221 -16.27 -7.08 -3.21
N GLY A 222 -15.29 -6.18 -3.12
CA GLY A 222 -14.77 -5.43 -4.28
C GLY A 222 -14.27 -6.33 -5.41
N HIS A 223 -13.13 -7.01 -5.21
CA HIS A 223 -12.57 -7.91 -6.24
C HIS A 223 -13.46 -9.13 -6.52
N GLY A 224 -14.30 -9.56 -5.58
CA GLY A 224 -15.33 -10.58 -5.85
C GLY A 224 -16.30 -10.14 -6.94
N LEU A 225 -16.78 -8.89 -6.90
CA LEU A 225 -17.63 -8.29 -7.93
C LEU A 225 -16.87 -8.10 -9.26
N VAL A 226 -15.61 -7.68 -9.24
CA VAL A 226 -14.75 -7.61 -10.45
C VAL A 226 -14.65 -8.98 -11.12
N ASN A 227 -14.32 -10.03 -10.35
CA ASN A 227 -14.21 -11.41 -10.84
C ASN A 227 -15.52 -12.01 -11.34
N ARG A 228 -16.63 -11.60 -10.74
CA ARG A 228 -17.96 -11.94 -11.23
C ARG A 228 -18.19 -11.33 -12.62
N SER A 229 -17.82 -10.06 -12.80
CA SER A 229 -18.01 -9.30 -14.04
C SER A 229 -17.12 -9.78 -15.19
N LEU A 230 -15.94 -10.34 -14.93
CA LEU A 230 -15.07 -10.93 -15.97
C LEU A 230 -15.73 -12.06 -16.78
N ARG A 231 -16.80 -12.69 -16.29
CA ARG A 231 -17.57 -13.68 -17.07
C ARG A 231 -18.56 -13.02 -18.04
N LEU A 232 -18.98 -11.79 -17.75
CA LEU A 232 -20.09 -11.11 -18.44
C LEU A 232 -19.61 -9.98 -19.35
N LEU A 233 -18.44 -9.41 -19.06
CA LEU A 233 -17.87 -8.28 -19.79
C LEU A 233 -16.43 -8.61 -20.23
N PRO A 234 -15.99 -8.07 -21.38
CA PRO A 234 -14.60 -8.19 -21.82
C PRO A 234 -13.61 -7.64 -20.78
N ALA A 235 -12.41 -8.25 -20.69
CA ALA A 235 -11.38 -7.80 -19.75
C ALA A 235 -11.01 -6.31 -19.89
N PRO A 236 -10.93 -5.73 -21.11
CA PRO A 236 -10.70 -4.29 -21.28
C PRO A 236 -11.76 -3.40 -20.62
N VAL A 237 -13.03 -3.81 -20.68
CA VAL A 237 -14.15 -3.06 -20.09
C VAL A 237 -14.06 -3.10 -18.56
N VAL A 238 -13.78 -4.28 -18.00
CA VAL A 238 -13.59 -4.45 -16.55
C VAL A 238 -12.40 -3.64 -16.06
N GLY A 239 -11.27 -3.69 -16.78
CA GLY A 239 -10.08 -2.89 -16.47
C GLY A 239 -10.37 -1.39 -16.49
N LEU A 240 -11.09 -0.89 -17.50
CA LEU A 240 -11.43 0.53 -17.61
C LEU A 240 -12.19 1.03 -16.38
N PHE A 241 -13.14 0.26 -15.83
CA PHE A 241 -13.88 0.66 -14.63
C PHE A 241 -12.97 0.89 -13.42
N LEU A 242 -11.88 0.15 -13.30
CA LEU A 242 -10.92 0.34 -12.20
C LEU A 242 -10.22 1.70 -12.27
N LEU A 243 -10.19 2.38 -13.43
CA LEU A 243 -9.73 3.77 -13.53
C LEU A 243 -10.56 4.76 -12.69
N GLY A 244 -11.72 4.36 -12.17
CA GLY A 244 -12.47 5.14 -11.19
C GLY A 244 -11.87 5.11 -9.77
N GLU A 245 -10.96 4.16 -9.48
CA GLU A 245 -10.31 4.02 -8.17
C GLU A 245 -9.51 5.25 -7.74
N PRO A 246 -8.66 5.88 -8.59
CA PRO A 246 -7.93 7.10 -8.23
C PRO A 246 -8.85 8.23 -7.73
N VAL A 247 -10.04 8.37 -8.32
CA VAL A 247 -11.02 9.39 -7.92
C VAL A 247 -11.54 9.10 -6.51
N GLY A 248 -12.00 7.88 -6.26
CA GLY A 248 -12.49 7.51 -4.93
C GLY A 248 -11.41 7.45 -3.87
N ALA A 249 -10.20 6.98 -4.23
CA ALA A 249 -9.05 6.94 -3.34
C ALA A 249 -8.61 8.35 -2.93
N ALA A 250 -8.57 9.32 -3.85
CA ALA A 250 -8.25 10.71 -3.52
C ALA A 250 -9.29 11.35 -2.58
N LEU A 251 -10.58 11.11 -2.82
CA LEU A 251 -11.65 11.59 -1.94
C LEU A 251 -11.59 10.96 -0.55
N LEU A 252 -11.29 9.66 -0.46
CA LEU A 252 -11.12 9.00 0.83
C LEU A 252 -9.83 9.44 1.53
N ALA A 253 -8.75 9.72 0.80
CA ALA A 253 -7.51 10.24 1.37
C ALA A 253 -7.72 11.63 1.99
N LEU A 254 -8.53 12.50 1.36
CA LEU A 254 -8.95 13.76 1.97
C LEU A 254 -9.63 13.55 3.33
N VAL A 255 -10.57 12.61 3.42
CA VAL A 255 -11.37 12.40 4.63
C VAL A 255 -10.58 11.70 5.74
N PHE A 256 -9.80 10.67 5.40
CA PHE A 256 -9.17 9.77 6.38
C PHE A 256 -7.70 10.08 6.65
N LEU A 257 -7.00 10.70 5.70
CA LEU A 257 -5.58 11.00 5.79
C LEU A 257 -5.28 12.51 5.83
N GLY A 258 -6.29 13.36 5.59
CA GLY A 258 -6.11 14.82 5.50
C GLY A 258 -5.34 15.24 4.23
N GLU A 259 -5.21 14.36 3.24
CA GLU A 259 -4.55 14.67 1.96
C GLU A 259 -5.47 15.55 1.10
N VAL A 260 -5.22 16.87 1.07
CA VAL A 260 -6.06 17.81 0.31
C VAL A 260 -5.81 17.65 -1.20
N PRO A 261 -6.82 17.26 -2.00
CA PRO A 261 -6.64 17.10 -3.44
C PRO A 261 -6.39 18.44 -4.12
N GLY A 262 -5.39 18.50 -5.01
CA GLY A 262 -5.16 19.66 -5.85
C GLY A 262 -6.30 19.92 -6.84
N ALA A 263 -6.35 21.11 -7.43
CA ALA A 263 -7.37 21.50 -8.41
C ALA A 263 -7.44 20.53 -9.61
N TRP A 264 -6.30 19.98 -10.02
CA TRP A 264 -6.19 19.00 -11.11
C TRP A 264 -6.88 17.67 -10.80
N THR A 265 -7.02 17.31 -9.52
CA THR A 265 -7.72 16.09 -9.11
C THR A 265 -9.20 16.12 -9.50
N PHE A 266 -9.85 17.28 -9.38
CA PHE A 266 -11.25 17.45 -9.75
C PHE A 266 -11.45 17.38 -11.27
N VAL A 267 -10.59 18.04 -12.04
CA VAL A 267 -10.66 18.02 -13.51
C VAL A 267 -10.40 16.62 -14.04
N GLY A 268 -9.32 15.97 -13.57
CA GLY A 268 -8.99 14.61 -13.94
C GLY A 268 -10.05 13.59 -13.54
N GLY A 269 -10.62 13.74 -12.34
CA GLY A 269 -11.72 12.89 -11.87
C GLY A 269 -12.99 13.02 -12.70
N LEU A 270 -13.35 14.24 -13.12
CA LEU A 270 -14.49 14.46 -14.01
C LEU A 270 -14.29 13.79 -15.38
N LEU A 271 -13.09 13.87 -15.95
CA LEU A 271 -12.75 13.20 -17.22
C LEU A 271 -12.88 11.68 -17.12
N VAL A 272 -12.36 11.08 -16.04
CA VAL A 272 -12.51 9.64 -15.77
C VAL A 272 -13.98 9.25 -15.70
N LEU A 273 -14.77 9.95 -14.88
CA LEU A 273 -16.19 9.65 -14.71
C LEU A 273 -16.99 9.83 -16.00
N ALA A 274 -16.68 10.86 -16.80
CA ALA A 274 -17.29 11.09 -18.10
C ALA A 274 -16.97 9.96 -19.10
N ALA A 275 -15.71 9.49 -19.16
CA ALA A 275 -15.30 8.38 -20.00
C ALA A 275 -16.04 7.08 -19.64
N LEU A 276 -16.19 6.79 -18.34
CA LEU A 276 -16.94 5.64 -17.86
C LEU A 276 -18.44 5.74 -18.18
N ALA A 277 -19.04 6.92 -17.96
CA ALA A 277 -20.44 7.16 -18.27
C ALA A 277 -20.75 7.01 -19.77
N ALA A 278 -19.87 7.53 -20.64
CA ALA A 278 -19.97 7.40 -22.09
C ALA A 278 -19.90 5.93 -22.52
N LEU A 279 -19.00 5.14 -21.93
CA LEU A 279 -18.90 3.71 -22.21
C LEU A 279 -20.18 2.95 -21.81
N VAL A 280 -20.73 3.24 -20.63
CA VAL A 280 -21.97 2.59 -20.15
C VAL A 280 -23.15 2.93 -21.07
N ARG A 281 -23.28 4.18 -21.50
CA ARG A 281 -24.36 4.62 -22.41
C ARG A 281 -24.23 4.04 -23.81
N GLY A 282 -23.01 3.89 -24.33
CA GLY A 282 -22.75 3.29 -25.64
C GLY A 282 -22.77 1.75 -25.64
N GLY A 283 -22.75 1.14 -24.46
CA GLY A 283 -22.74 -0.31 -24.30
C GLY A 283 -24.14 -0.92 -24.36
N ASN A 284 -24.50 -1.56 -25.48
CA ASN A 284 -25.69 -2.42 -25.56
C ASN A 284 -25.49 -3.69 -24.72
N TRP A 285 -25.74 -3.62 -23.41
CA TRP A 285 -25.86 -4.82 -22.58
C TRP A 285 -27.12 -5.60 -22.98
N ARG A 286 -26.94 -6.79 -23.54
CA ARG A 286 -28.01 -7.78 -23.73
C ARG A 286 -27.72 -8.98 -22.84
N THR A 287 -28.70 -9.42 -22.06
CA THR A 287 -28.53 -10.64 -21.27
C THR A 287 -28.49 -11.85 -22.22
N PRO A 288 -27.68 -12.89 -21.95
CA PRO A 288 -27.63 -14.10 -22.80
C PRO A 288 -28.98 -14.80 -22.98
N ARG A 289 -30.00 -14.51 -22.15
CA ARG A 289 -31.35 -15.08 -22.25
C ARG A 289 -32.25 -14.39 -23.28
N GLU A 290 -31.99 -13.12 -23.64
CA GLU A 290 -32.82 -12.37 -24.60
C GLU A 290 -32.40 -12.60 -26.06
N ALA A 291 -31.16 -13.05 -26.29
CA ALA A 291 -30.65 -13.33 -27.64
C ALA A 291 -31.28 -14.57 -28.29
N THR A 292 -31.88 -15.47 -27.51
CA THR A 292 -32.55 -16.68 -28.02
C THR A 292 -34.07 -16.55 -28.17
N GLY A 293 -34.65 -15.39 -27.82
CA GLY A 293 -36.11 -15.20 -27.75
C GLY A 293 -36.72 -14.26 -28.78
N SER A 294 -35.94 -13.64 -29.68
CA SER A 294 -36.45 -12.58 -30.58
C SER A 294 -36.34 -12.86 -32.08
N SER A 295 -36.20 -14.12 -32.50
CA SER A 295 -36.20 -14.47 -33.93
C SER A 295 -37.31 -15.44 -34.35
N SER A 296 -38.50 -15.38 -33.74
CA SER A 296 -39.72 -15.93 -34.34
C SER A 296 -40.96 -15.12 -33.94
N SER A 297 -41.25 -14.06 -34.68
CA SER A 297 -42.59 -13.46 -34.71
C SER A 297 -42.77 -12.70 -36.02
N ALA A 298 -43.09 -13.45 -37.08
CA ALA A 298 -43.75 -12.94 -38.27
C ALA A 298 -44.25 -14.12 -39.12
N ALA A 299 -45.51 -14.51 -38.95
CA ALA A 299 -46.46 -14.92 -40.02
C ALA A 299 -47.70 -15.66 -39.45
N GLY A 300 -48.89 -15.04 -39.59
CA GLY A 300 -50.15 -15.63 -40.09
C GLY A 300 -50.89 -16.75 -39.32
N PRO A 301 -52.24 -16.67 -39.15
CA PRO A 301 -53.02 -17.60 -38.32
C PRO A 301 -53.73 -18.74 -39.09
N ALA A 302 -54.28 -19.65 -38.29
CA ALA A 302 -55.32 -20.65 -38.55
C ALA A 302 -54.88 -22.08 -38.93
N GLY A 303 -55.39 -23.06 -38.17
CA GLY A 303 -55.58 -24.43 -38.63
C GLY A 303 -55.03 -25.54 -37.73
N GLU A 304 -55.95 -26.25 -37.10
CA GLU A 304 -55.89 -27.68 -36.77
C GLU A 304 -55.33 -28.19 -35.42
N ARG A 305 -56.17 -29.06 -34.84
CA ARG A 305 -56.01 -29.86 -33.63
C ARG A 305 -55.07 -31.02 -33.91
N GLY A 306 -54.28 -31.45 -32.93
CA GLY A 306 -53.67 -32.78 -32.97
C GLY A 306 -52.46 -32.97 -32.07
N SER A 307 -52.63 -33.82 -31.06
CA SER A 307 -51.64 -34.74 -30.47
C SER A 307 -50.27 -34.21 -29.96
N HIS A 308 -50.08 -34.36 -28.65
CA HIS A 308 -48.77 -34.53 -28.00
C HIS A 308 -47.80 -35.44 -28.78
N PRO A 309 -46.50 -35.08 -28.84
CA PRO A 309 -45.46 -36.08 -28.85
C PRO A 309 -44.46 -35.90 -27.70
N SER A 310 -44.18 -37.05 -27.10
CA SER A 310 -43.08 -37.42 -26.21
C SER A 310 -41.77 -36.66 -26.45
N ALA A 311 -41.19 -36.14 -25.37
CA ALA A 311 -39.86 -35.53 -25.33
C ALA A 311 -38.77 -36.60 -25.50
N ALA A 312 -38.15 -36.66 -26.68
CA ALA A 312 -36.89 -37.36 -26.89
C ALA A 312 -35.72 -36.51 -26.36
N PRO A 313 -34.71 -37.11 -25.69
CA PRO A 313 -33.58 -36.36 -25.14
C PRO A 313 -32.69 -35.82 -26.27
N GLY A 314 -32.49 -34.50 -26.25
CA GLY A 314 -31.71 -33.76 -27.23
C GLY A 314 -30.29 -34.31 -27.39
N ARG A 315 -29.97 -34.71 -28.63
CA ARG A 315 -28.60 -34.97 -29.07
C ARG A 315 -27.76 -33.70 -28.89
N PHE A 316 -26.74 -33.79 -28.04
CA PHE A 316 -25.64 -32.83 -27.99
C PHE A 316 -25.03 -32.65 -29.40
N PRO A 317 -24.77 -31.41 -29.87
CA PRO A 317 -24.10 -31.22 -31.14
C PRO A 317 -22.66 -31.74 -31.05
N ARG A 318 -22.40 -32.86 -31.74
CA ARG A 318 -21.07 -33.42 -32.03
C ARG A 318 -20.31 -32.47 -32.96
N ASN A 319 -19.80 -31.37 -32.45
CA ASN A 319 -18.76 -30.60 -33.14
C ASN A 319 -17.89 -29.77 -32.18
N LEU A 320 -17.26 -30.46 -31.22
CA LEU A 320 -16.25 -29.91 -30.30
C LEU A 320 -14.81 -30.07 -30.83
N GLY A 321 -14.60 -30.82 -31.92
CA GLY A 321 -13.26 -31.16 -32.43
C GLY A 321 -12.50 -29.99 -33.08
N ALA A 322 -13.20 -29.07 -33.75
CA ALA A 322 -12.56 -27.99 -34.52
C ALA A 322 -12.15 -26.77 -33.66
N ARG A 323 -12.84 -26.51 -32.52
CA ARG A 323 -12.46 -25.46 -31.56
C ARG A 323 -11.22 -25.84 -30.73
N ASN A 324 -10.96 -27.15 -30.57
CA ASN A 324 -9.94 -27.67 -29.65
C ASN A 324 -8.49 -27.51 -30.17
N ARG A 325 -8.28 -27.49 -31.51
CA ARG A 325 -6.94 -27.26 -32.10
C ARG A 325 -6.48 -25.80 -32.00
N LYS A 326 -7.39 -24.83 -32.16
CA LYS A 326 -7.06 -23.38 -32.03
C LYS A 326 -6.85 -22.95 -30.57
N GLY A 327 -7.60 -23.53 -29.62
CA GLY A 327 -7.42 -23.28 -28.19
C GLY A 327 -6.04 -23.71 -27.66
N GLY A 328 -5.48 -24.81 -28.17
CA GLY A 328 -4.17 -25.32 -27.76
C GLY A 328 -2.97 -24.42 -28.12
N VAL A 329 -3.00 -23.77 -29.29
CA VAL A 329 -1.94 -22.84 -29.73
C VAL A 329 -2.06 -21.49 -29.01
N MET A 330 -3.28 -21.02 -28.78
CA MET A 330 -3.60 -19.81 -28.03
C MET A 330 -3.14 -19.92 -26.57
N TYR A 331 -3.41 -21.06 -25.92
CA TYR A 331 -2.95 -21.36 -24.56
C TYR A 331 -1.42 -21.45 -24.46
N ARG A 332 -0.73 -21.99 -25.47
CA ARG A 332 0.74 -22.10 -25.46
C ARG A 332 1.42 -20.73 -25.52
N LYS A 333 0.87 -19.80 -26.30
CA LYS A 333 1.32 -18.40 -26.33
C LYS A 333 1.00 -17.68 -25.01
N ALA A 334 -0.20 -17.85 -24.46
CA ALA A 334 -0.57 -17.26 -23.17
C ALA A 334 0.34 -17.72 -22.02
N VAL A 335 0.63 -19.02 -21.92
CA VAL A 335 1.54 -19.57 -20.91
C VAL A 335 2.95 -18.98 -21.07
N VAL A 336 3.52 -19.01 -22.28
CA VAL A 336 4.88 -18.46 -22.51
C VAL A 336 4.94 -16.96 -22.26
N THR A 337 3.97 -16.19 -22.74
CA THR A 337 3.92 -14.73 -22.51
C THR A 337 3.71 -14.41 -21.03
N CYS A 338 2.81 -15.10 -20.33
CA CYS A 338 2.62 -14.91 -18.89
C CYS A 338 3.86 -15.35 -18.09
N SER A 339 4.55 -16.42 -18.51
CA SER A 339 5.82 -16.85 -17.90
C SER A 339 6.95 -15.85 -18.12
N LEU A 340 7.03 -15.21 -19.29
CA LEU A 340 8.02 -14.16 -19.57
C LEU A 340 7.75 -12.89 -18.77
N PHE A 341 6.49 -12.43 -18.71
CA PHE A 341 6.10 -11.32 -17.84
C PHE A 341 6.33 -11.65 -16.37
N PHE A 342 6.01 -12.87 -15.95
CA PHE A 342 6.28 -13.36 -14.60
C PHE A 342 7.79 -13.32 -14.27
N LEU A 343 8.65 -13.83 -15.15
CA LEU A 343 10.11 -13.82 -14.92
C LEU A 343 10.66 -12.39 -14.92
N ALA A 344 10.17 -11.51 -15.79
CA ALA A 344 10.56 -10.10 -15.81
C ALA A 344 10.11 -9.36 -14.54
N SER A 345 8.88 -9.56 -14.10
CA SER A 345 8.35 -8.97 -12.85
C SER A 345 9.05 -9.54 -11.62
N LEU A 346 9.31 -10.84 -11.56
CA LEU A 346 10.03 -11.48 -10.46
C LEU A 346 11.49 -11.00 -10.38
N SER A 347 12.16 -10.86 -11.53
CA SER A 347 13.52 -10.33 -11.59
C SER A 347 13.59 -8.88 -11.13
N LEU A 348 12.65 -8.03 -11.56
CA LEU A 348 12.54 -6.64 -11.11
C LEU A 348 12.26 -6.55 -9.61
N VAL A 349 11.40 -7.43 -9.09
CA VAL A 349 11.11 -7.57 -7.65
C VAL A 349 12.38 -7.95 -6.88
N CYS A 350 13.11 -8.99 -7.30
CA CYS A 350 14.35 -9.39 -6.64
C CYS A 350 15.41 -8.28 -6.59
N GLN A 351 15.45 -7.40 -7.60
CA GLN A 351 16.40 -6.29 -7.66
C GLN A 351 16.03 -5.10 -6.75
N LEU A 352 14.75 -4.90 -6.44
CA LEU A 352 14.30 -3.68 -5.74
C LEU A 352 14.42 -3.73 -4.21
N GLY A 353 14.76 -4.88 -3.60
CA GLY A 353 15.02 -5.01 -2.16
C GLY A 353 13.83 -4.58 -1.26
N PHE A 354 13.14 -5.55 -0.65
CA PHE A 354 11.94 -5.29 0.15
C PHE A 354 12.18 -5.42 1.64
N ALA A 355 12.74 -4.36 2.24
CA ALA A 355 12.72 -4.16 3.69
C ALA A 355 12.96 -2.66 3.96
N GLY A 356 11.93 -1.85 3.75
CA GLY A 356 11.87 -0.52 4.37
C GLY A 356 10.82 -0.59 5.48
N PRO A 357 11.11 -0.15 6.72
CA PRO A 357 10.07 -0.02 7.73
C PRO A 357 8.97 0.88 7.18
N ALA A 358 7.71 0.56 7.48
CA ALA A 358 6.59 1.45 7.17
C ALA A 358 6.92 2.82 7.78
N GLN A 359 7.05 3.86 6.96
CA GLN A 359 7.25 5.21 7.47
C GLN A 359 5.99 5.61 8.23
N VAL A 360 6.06 5.54 9.56
CA VAL A 360 5.04 6.10 10.44
C VAL A 360 5.24 7.61 10.43
N PRO A 361 4.21 8.43 10.14
CA PRO A 361 4.33 9.88 10.25
C PRO A 361 4.80 10.25 11.65
N LEU A 362 5.82 11.12 11.74
CA LEU A 362 6.31 11.66 13.01
C LEU A 362 5.15 12.43 13.68
N ARG A 363 4.75 12.07 14.90
CA ARG A 363 3.73 12.86 15.61
C ARG A 363 4.34 14.17 16.10
N VAL A 364 3.50 15.17 16.35
CA VAL A 364 3.95 16.44 16.93
C VAL A 364 4.58 16.21 18.30
N GLU A 365 4.03 15.29 19.10
CA GLU A 365 4.59 14.94 20.41
C GLU A 365 5.94 14.25 20.28
N ASP A 366 6.13 13.40 19.26
CA ASP A 366 7.41 12.76 18.97
C ASP A 366 8.43 13.80 18.52
N ALA A 367 8.01 14.82 17.76
CA ALA A 367 8.84 15.93 17.31
C ALA A 367 9.26 16.85 18.47
N LEU A 368 8.35 17.14 19.39
CA LEU A 368 8.59 17.97 20.56
C LEU A 368 9.43 17.26 21.63
N GLY A 369 9.40 15.93 21.67
CA GLY A 369 10.21 15.11 22.57
C GLY A 369 11.62 14.79 22.05
N VAL A 370 12.00 15.30 20.87
CA VAL A 370 13.35 15.09 20.33
C VAL A 370 14.35 15.89 21.15
N LEU A 371 15.30 15.19 21.77
CA LEU A 371 16.45 15.83 22.39
C LEU A 371 17.41 16.32 21.30
N ALA A 372 17.71 17.61 21.31
CA ALA A 372 18.67 18.22 20.39
C ALA A 372 20.01 18.46 21.08
N LEU A 373 21.12 18.41 20.34
CA LEU A 373 22.39 18.94 20.87
C LEU A 373 22.25 20.44 21.11
N ALA A 374 22.57 20.87 22.33
CA ALA A 374 22.50 22.27 22.68
C ALA A 374 23.54 23.07 21.88
N ASN A 375 23.10 24.16 21.25
CA ASN A 375 23.99 25.01 20.47
C ASN A 375 25.04 25.66 21.39
N ARG A 376 26.25 25.87 20.86
CA ARG A 376 27.39 26.51 21.57
C ARG A 376 27.83 25.84 22.88
N MET A 377 27.39 24.61 23.16
CA MET A 377 27.85 23.86 24.32
C MET A 377 29.02 22.93 23.96
N PRO A 378 30.09 22.88 24.77
CA PRO A 378 31.22 22.00 24.50
C PRO A 378 30.82 20.53 24.62
N ILE A 379 31.49 19.70 23.82
CA ILE A 379 31.57 18.26 24.01
C ILE A 379 32.93 17.98 24.66
N ALA A 380 32.92 17.27 25.78
CA ALA A 380 34.12 16.95 26.54
C ALA A 380 34.36 15.44 26.61
N ILE A 381 35.53 14.99 26.18
CA ILE A 381 35.94 13.58 26.26
C ILE A 381 36.81 13.41 27.51
N SER A 382 36.59 12.33 28.27
CA SER A 382 37.42 12.01 29.44
C SER A 382 38.87 11.73 29.02
N PRO A 383 39.88 12.01 29.87
CA PRO A 383 41.29 11.82 29.50
C PRO A 383 41.66 10.39 29.06
N ASP A 384 40.94 9.38 29.57
CA ASP A 384 41.08 7.97 29.20
C ASP A 384 40.30 7.58 27.93
N GLY A 385 39.55 8.51 27.33
CA GLY A 385 38.74 8.31 26.14
C GLY A 385 37.47 7.49 26.35
N GLU A 386 37.16 7.07 27.58
CA GLU A 386 36.04 6.14 27.84
C GLU A 386 34.66 6.80 27.84
N TRP A 387 34.59 8.10 28.13
CA TRP A 387 33.33 8.82 28.30
C TRP A 387 33.31 10.12 27.51
N MET A 388 32.22 10.33 26.78
CA MET A 388 31.90 11.60 26.16
C MET A 388 30.79 12.27 26.98
N ALA A 389 31.03 13.50 27.45
CA ALA A 389 30.05 14.34 28.10
C ALA A 389 29.61 15.45 27.16
N TYR A 390 28.31 15.70 27.07
CA TYR A 390 27.72 16.69 26.17
C TYR A 390 26.39 17.19 26.74
N THR A 391 25.85 18.24 26.14
CA THR A 391 24.61 18.86 26.59
C THR A 391 23.49 18.59 25.59
N LEU A 392 22.38 18.04 26.08
CA LEU A 392 21.16 17.87 25.31
C LEU A 392 20.09 18.84 25.82
N LYS A 393 19.36 19.43 24.88
CA LYS A 393 18.24 20.32 25.12
C LYS A 393 16.93 19.58 24.94
N ASP A 394 16.04 19.74 25.90
CA ASP A 394 14.65 19.30 25.83
C ASP A 394 13.75 20.52 25.64
N ASP A 395 13.24 20.71 24.42
CA ASP A 395 12.37 21.85 24.10
C ASP A 395 11.01 21.78 24.83
N GLY A 396 10.60 20.59 25.30
CA GLY A 396 9.42 20.42 26.15
C GLY A 396 9.57 21.02 27.56
N LYS A 397 10.81 21.32 27.99
CA LYS A 397 11.09 21.98 29.29
C LYS A 397 11.17 23.51 29.19
N LEU A 398 10.98 24.08 28.01
CA LEU A 398 11.01 25.53 27.84
C LEU A 398 9.76 26.16 28.46
N GLU A 399 9.91 26.82 29.61
CA GLU A 399 8.92 27.78 30.06
C GLU A 399 8.97 29.01 29.15
N SER A 400 7.85 29.35 28.51
CA SER A 400 7.66 30.59 27.75
C SER A 400 7.84 31.79 28.66
N THR A 401 9.07 32.29 28.78
CA THR A 401 9.34 33.55 29.45
C THR A 401 9.07 34.70 28.47
N GLN A 402 7.84 35.24 28.48
CA GLN A 402 7.46 36.45 27.71
C GLN A 402 8.08 37.75 28.27
N ASP A 403 9.09 37.65 29.13
CA ASP A 403 9.68 38.79 29.83
C ASP A 403 10.95 39.25 29.07
N GLU A 404 10.77 40.20 28.15
CA GLU A 404 11.81 40.77 27.28
C GLU A 404 13.02 41.39 28.03
N ARG A 405 12.92 41.54 29.35
CA ARG A 405 14.00 42.06 30.21
C ARG A 405 15.22 41.14 30.34
N TYR A 406 15.08 39.87 29.98
CA TYR A 406 16.08 38.82 30.16
C TYR A 406 16.56 38.27 28.81
N SER A 407 17.16 39.12 27.97
CA SER A 407 17.55 38.73 26.60
C SER A 407 18.68 37.68 26.54
N SER A 408 19.53 37.58 27.57
CA SER A 408 20.69 36.66 27.56
C SER A 408 20.75 35.70 28.74
N TYR A 409 20.11 36.02 29.88
CA TYR A 409 20.18 35.17 31.08
C TYR A 409 18.81 35.06 31.75
N THR A 410 18.49 33.87 32.24
CA THR A 410 17.29 33.60 33.04
C THR A 410 17.35 34.31 34.40
N ARG A 411 16.24 34.32 35.13
CA ARG A 411 16.19 34.80 36.51
C ARG A 411 17.16 34.08 37.45
N THR A 412 17.46 32.81 37.18
CA THR A 412 18.43 32.00 37.94
C THR A 412 19.88 32.28 37.54
N GLY A 413 20.12 33.04 36.47
CA GLY A 413 21.44 33.35 35.92
C GLY A 413 21.94 32.34 34.89
N ALA A 414 21.13 31.34 34.52
CA ALA A 414 21.45 30.43 33.42
C ALA A 414 21.40 31.18 32.08
N PHE A 415 22.25 30.81 31.13
CA PHE A 415 22.20 31.38 29.79
C PHE A 415 20.94 30.89 29.05
N THR A 416 20.22 31.77 28.36
CA THR A 416 18.90 31.46 27.77
C THR A 416 18.96 30.35 26.71
N GLU A 417 20.07 30.23 25.95
CA GLU A 417 20.26 29.10 25.01
C GLU A 417 20.42 27.75 25.71
N GLY A 418 20.81 27.75 26.99
CA GLY A 418 20.93 26.57 27.82
C GLY A 418 19.62 26.13 28.49
N LEU A 419 18.52 26.88 28.35
CA LEU A 419 17.24 26.53 28.99
C LEU A 419 16.76 25.13 28.59
N GLY A 420 16.30 24.37 29.58
CA GLY A 420 15.83 22.99 29.37
C GLY A 420 16.94 21.99 29.08
N CYS A 421 18.21 22.38 29.23
CA CYS A 421 19.35 21.50 28.99
C CYS A 421 19.68 20.61 30.19
N ASP A 422 20.15 19.41 29.86
CA ASP A 422 20.75 18.45 30.76
C ASP A 422 22.14 18.03 30.28
N VAL A 423 23.03 17.67 31.21
CA VAL A 423 24.33 17.07 30.88
C VAL A 423 24.15 15.57 30.75
N TRP A 424 24.54 15.03 29.61
CA TRP A 424 24.54 13.61 29.31
C TRP A 424 25.96 13.07 29.22
N MET A 425 26.09 11.78 29.49
CA MET A 425 27.33 11.03 29.33
C MET A 425 27.09 9.76 28.53
N THR A 426 27.94 9.50 27.55
CA THR A 426 27.94 8.27 26.75
C THR A 426 29.26 7.55 26.86
N ASN A 427 29.20 6.25 27.11
CA ASN A 427 30.38 5.40 27.03
C ASN A 427 30.77 5.23 25.56
N THR A 428 32.01 5.57 25.22
CA THR A 428 32.49 5.60 23.83
C THR A 428 32.64 4.21 23.21
N ARG A 429 32.73 3.15 24.02
CA ARG A 429 32.86 1.76 23.54
C ARG A 429 31.50 1.06 23.44
N SER A 430 30.68 1.13 24.49
CA SER A 430 29.40 0.42 24.54
C SER A 430 28.23 1.19 23.93
N GLY A 431 28.39 2.50 23.73
CA GLY A 431 27.31 3.39 23.27
C GLY A 431 26.23 3.65 24.33
N GLN A 432 26.40 3.16 25.56
CA GLN A 432 25.42 3.39 26.63
C GLN A 432 25.45 4.85 27.09
N SER A 433 24.31 5.51 27.03
CA SER A 433 24.12 6.91 27.43
C SER A 433 23.31 7.02 28.72
N ARG A 434 23.62 8.04 29.54
CA ARG A 434 22.84 8.38 30.74
C ARG A 434 22.72 9.89 30.92
N ASN A 435 21.57 10.33 31.42
CA ASN A 435 21.39 11.71 31.89
C ASN A 435 22.07 11.85 33.26
N LEU A 436 23.11 12.68 33.34
CA LEU A 436 23.87 12.89 34.56
C LEU A 436 23.15 13.82 35.55
N THR A 437 22.37 14.75 35.04
CA THR A 437 21.76 15.85 35.82
C THR A 437 20.31 15.57 36.21
N GLU A 438 19.71 14.50 35.68
CA GLU A 438 18.39 13.98 36.03
C GLU A 438 17.25 15.01 35.89
N GLY A 439 17.42 16.02 35.03
CA GLY A 439 16.44 17.09 34.85
C GLY A 439 16.30 18.05 36.04
N LYS A 440 17.23 18.02 36.99
CA LYS A 440 17.23 18.94 38.15
C LYS A 440 17.82 20.28 37.74
N GLY A 441 16.94 21.24 37.49
CA GLY A 441 17.31 22.55 36.95
C GLY A 441 17.84 22.46 35.53
N THR A 442 18.35 23.57 35.04
CA THR A 442 19.14 23.65 33.82
C THR A 442 20.59 23.28 34.11
N ALA A 443 21.21 22.46 33.27
CA ALA A 443 22.62 22.11 33.37
C ALA A 443 23.33 22.09 32.01
N SER A 444 24.54 22.63 31.94
CA SER A 444 25.26 22.78 30.68
C SER A 444 26.78 22.91 30.83
N SER A 445 27.47 22.91 29.68
CA SER A 445 28.93 23.11 29.54
C SER A 445 29.79 22.15 30.38
N PRO A 446 29.71 20.83 30.11
CA PRO A 446 30.54 19.86 30.81
C PRO A 446 32.02 19.99 30.45
N VAL A 447 32.90 19.88 31.43
CA VAL A 447 34.36 19.85 31.26
C VAL A 447 34.98 18.84 32.23
N TRP A 448 35.84 17.96 31.72
CA TRP A 448 36.54 16.97 32.54
C TRP A 448 37.76 17.57 33.26
N SER A 449 38.02 17.10 34.49
CA SER A 449 39.30 17.35 35.13
C SER A 449 40.44 16.65 34.37
N PRO A 450 41.67 17.20 34.38
CA PRO A 450 42.81 16.59 33.68
C PRO A 450 43.12 15.15 34.13
N ASP A 451 42.80 14.81 35.37
CA ASP A 451 42.97 13.47 35.95
C ASP A 451 41.75 12.55 35.75
N GLY A 452 40.69 13.02 35.09
CA GLY A 452 39.49 12.25 34.76
C GLY A 452 38.62 11.86 35.97
N LYS A 453 38.91 12.35 37.18
CA LYS A 453 38.18 12.03 38.40
C LYS A 453 36.89 12.82 38.56
N TYR A 454 36.83 14.02 37.97
CA TYR A 454 35.71 14.95 38.12
C TYR A 454 35.20 15.45 36.77
N LEU A 455 33.91 15.70 36.70
CA LEU A 455 33.28 16.46 35.62
C LEU A 455 32.67 17.73 36.20
N ALA A 456 33.16 18.89 35.76
CA ALA A 456 32.59 20.19 36.09
C ALA A 456 31.48 20.56 35.10
N PHE A 457 30.44 21.22 35.57
CA PHE A 457 29.37 21.77 34.73
C PHE A 457 28.66 22.90 35.47
N TYR A 458 27.91 23.73 34.75
CA TYR A 458 27.06 24.74 35.38
C TYR A 458 25.66 24.22 35.62
N SER A 459 25.04 24.59 36.74
CA SER A 459 23.63 24.28 36.98
C SER A 459 22.98 25.22 37.99
N ASP A 460 21.70 25.52 37.79
CA ASP A 460 20.85 26.28 38.71
C ASP A 460 19.98 25.39 39.61
N ARG A 461 20.34 24.11 39.77
CA ARG A 461 19.60 23.15 40.62
C ARG A 461 19.38 23.57 42.07
N SER A 462 20.11 24.58 42.57
CA SER A 462 19.93 25.17 43.91
C SER A 462 19.22 26.53 43.89
N GLY A 463 18.65 26.94 42.76
CA GLY A 463 17.92 28.19 42.56
C GLY A 463 18.71 29.30 41.85
N THR A 464 20.04 29.22 41.84
CA THR A 464 20.94 30.13 41.11
C THR A 464 22.06 29.36 40.42
N PHE A 465 22.54 29.87 39.28
CA PHE A 465 23.53 29.19 38.46
C PHE A 465 24.90 29.17 39.15
N HIS A 466 25.41 27.96 39.42
CA HIS A 466 26.71 27.73 40.07
C HIS A 466 27.53 26.68 39.31
N VAL A 467 28.81 26.55 39.67
CA VAL A 467 29.65 25.44 39.21
C VAL A 467 29.43 24.23 40.12
N TRP A 468 29.16 23.08 39.50
CA TRP A 468 28.97 21.79 40.14
C TRP A 468 30.03 20.81 39.68
N LEU A 469 30.42 19.89 40.57
CA LEU A 469 31.30 18.78 40.27
C LEU A 469 30.55 17.47 40.46
N TRP A 470 30.63 16.62 39.45
CA TRP A 470 30.33 15.20 39.56
C TRP A 470 31.63 14.41 39.78
N GLU A 471 31.65 13.55 40.79
CA GLU A 471 32.79 12.67 41.10
C GLU A 471 32.58 11.27 40.50
N ARG A 472 33.52 10.82 39.67
CA ARG A 472 33.38 9.57 38.93
C ARG A 472 33.31 8.33 39.82
N ALA A 473 34.11 8.30 40.89
CA ALA A 473 34.21 7.14 41.77
C ALA A 473 32.96 6.92 42.62
N SER A 474 32.36 7.99 43.14
CA SER A 474 31.21 7.93 44.05
C SER A 474 29.87 8.17 43.36
N GLY A 475 29.89 8.75 42.15
CA GLY A 475 28.70 9.22 41.46
C GLY A 475 28.07 10.48 42.06
N LYS A 476 28.66 11.06 43.12
CA LYS A 476 28.08 12.19 43.85
C LYS A 476 28.26 13.50 43.09
N ILE A 477 27.25 14.36 43.18
CA ILE A 477 27.29 15.73 42.69
C ILE A 477 27.34 16.69 43.87
N ARG A 478 28.30 17.63 43.85
CA ARG A 478 28.43 18.69 44.86
C ARG A 478 28.67 20.05 44.21
N GLN A 479 28.20 21.10 44.87
CA GLN A 479 28.51 22.46 44.46
C GLN A 479 29.99 22.74 44.72
N LEU A 480 30.71 23.28 43.74
CA LEU A 480 32.14 23.58 43.88
C LEU A 480 32.37 24.83 44.71
N SER A 481 31.58 25.88 44.47
CA SER A 481 31.71 27.16 45.17
C SER A 481 30.35 27.85 45.31
N GLY A 482 30.23 28.72 46.33
CA GLY A 482 29.07 29.59 46.51
C GLY A 482 28.99 30.76 45.52
N ALA A 483 30.02 30.96 44.68
CA ALA A 483 30.02 32.04 43.70
C ALA A 483 28.97 31.79 42.62
N ILE A 484 28.17 32.80 42.31
CA ILE A 484 27.23 32.77 41.20
C ILE A 484 28.03 32.80 39.90
N ALA A 485 27.84 31.78 39.07
CA ALA A 485 28.48 31.68 37.77
C ALA A 485 27.63 32.40 36.72
N ARG A 486 28.25 33.32 35.96
CA ARG A 486 27.66 33.94 34.77
C ARG A 486 28.59 33.69 33.59
N PRO A 487 28.51 32.52 32.93
CA PRO A 487 29.37 32.25 31.80
C PRO A 487 29.06 33.23 30.67
N PHE A 488 30.12 33.78 30.08
CA PHE A 488 30.05 34.61 28.90
C PHE A 488 30.42 33.73 27.71
N PHE A 489 29.50 33.53 26.78
CA PHE A 489 29.74 32.79 25.55
C PHE A 489 30.02 33.82 24.45
N ASN A 490 31.25 33.83 23.91
CA ASN A 490 31.64 34.70 22.80
C ASN A 490 31.23 34.09 21.45
#